data_AF-A0A7V2TVE9-F1
#
_entry.id   AF-A0A7V2TVE9-F1
#
_cell.length_a   1.000
_cell.length_b   1.000
_cell.length_c   1.000
_cell.angle_alpha   90.00
_cell.angle_beta   90.00
_cell.angle_gamma   90.00
#
_symmetry.space_group_name_H-M   'P 1'
#
loop_
_entity.id
_entity.type
_entity.pdbx_description
1 polymer ?
#
loop_
_entity_poly.entity_id
_entity_poly.type
_entity_poly.pdbx_seq_one_letter_code
_entity_poly.pdbx_strand_id
1 'polypeptide(L)'
;MEGREFPPWRGGNPGLAPSFEREGRNAMEAELPRILSPNLGCPFILSAEELHSKGFEVVLAAGGDFHPGRFSLSARPSYEGEGTVFSLELGDPRELKDGTLPEKFRTVEETRWLISTTLRASIFRGRARFWLCRARVPSPTGANLYREKGGSPRGTLYDLYLREGDQARGAALHALCLRPPQGRLRFIHLTDLHVALRNDIYADNLHQNITYPSFQRPERTAFNNFNENLRRFIRYANEQADQGRLDFVLMLGDLFDFLRHGFGEGEDFGENNCRIFMNLVTGAGNERDRGNGGLKVPLFTGTGNHDWRFHPYDVGVSPGPFGINREVAAQLDLFWADEQQEITRSLETAYAKILSEGSPLSSRTRWGKLLNWGLRYVEKWQVKLLTPLSGSAVAGFLNLIPGVTPWLQGRFGSQAFLIPSLLALVVIPLLMETVTGIIKGFVRRRIFNLLAIEAGWEALKDYFLGVNPFFN
;
A
#
# COMPACT_ATOMS: atom_id res chain seq x y z
N MET A 1 -9.71 19.64 42.05
CA MET A 1 -10.20 18.26 42.22
C MET A 1 -9.11 17.34 41.74
N GLU A 2 -8.81 16.35 42.57
CA GLU A 2 -7.59 15.56 42.62
C GLU A 2 -7.25 14.82 41.31
N GLY A 3 -5.95 14.77 41.02
CA GLY A 3 -5.38 13.93 39.98
C GLY A 3 -5.61 12.46 40.32
N ARG A 4 -6.30 11.74 39.43
CA ARG A 4 -6.33 10.29 39.44
C ARG A 4 -5.18 9.80 38.57
N GLU A 5 -4.13 9.34 39.23
CA GLU A 5 -3.15 8.45 38.58
C GLU A 5 -3.89 7.18 38.14
N PHE A 6 -3.85 6.89 36.84
CA PHE A 6 -4.26 5.59 36.34
C PHE A 6 -3.19 4.56 36.74
N PRO A 7 -3.58 3.38 37.22
CA PRO A 7 -2.61 2.36 37.61
C PRO A 7 -1.83 1.88 36.38
N PRO A 8 -0.52 1.57 36.50
CA PRO A 8 0.22 0.91 35.44
C PRO A 8 -0.45 -0.44 35.13
N TRP A 9 -0.78 -0.63 33.86
CA TRP A 9 -1.44 -1.84 33.37
C TRP A 9 -0.54 -3.05 33.64
N ARG A 10 -0.97 -3.93 34.55
CA ARG A 10 -0.39 -5.27 34.69
C ARG A 10 -1.02 -6.14 33.61
N GLY A 11 -0.19 -6.59 32.69
CA GLY A 11 -0.55 -7.47 31.59
C GLY A 11 -1.48 -8.60 32.01
N GLY A 12 -2.72 -8.53 31.53
CA GLY A 12 -3.66 -9.63 31.56
C GLY A 12 -3.18 -10.70 30.57
N ASN A 13 -2.68 -11.79 31.13
CA ASN A 13 -2.49 -13.13 30.58
C ASN A 13 -2.37 -13.27 29.04
N PRO A 14 -1.15 -13.47 28.48
CA PRO A 14 -0.93 -13.73 27.04
C PRO A 14 -1.35 -15.15 26.58
N GLY A 15 -2.14 -15.86 27.39
CA GLY A 15 -2.58 -17.22 27.09
C GLY A 15 -3.80 -17.22 26.19
N LEU A 16 -3.60 -17.04 24.88
CA LEU A 16 -4.44 -17.56 23.77
C LEU A 16 -3.87 -17.20 22.37
N ALA A 17 -2.56 -16.93 22.26
CA ALA A 17 -1.88 -17.01 20.97
C ALA A 17 -1.42 -18.47 20.78
N PRO A 18 -1.84 -19.19 19.72
CA PRO A 18 -1.22 -20.46 19.41
C PRO A 18 0.27 -20.21 19.19
N SER A 19 1.08 -20.97 19.89
CA SER A 19 2.53 -20.99 19.77
C SER A 19 2.93 -21.35 18.34
N PHE A 20 3.12 -20.34 17.50
CA PHE A 20 3.95 -20.48 16.32
C PHE A 20 5.39 -20.55 16.81
N GLU A 21 5.96 -21.74 16.71
CA GLU A 21 7.38 -21.96 16.94
C GLU A 21 8.18 -20.92 16.15
N ARG A 22 9.07 -20.24 16.88
CA ARG A 22 10.14 -19.43 16.32
C ARG A 22 11.03 -20.33 15.46
N GLU A 23 10.80 -20.34 14.16
CA GLU A 23 11.89 -20.49 13.19
C GLU A 23 12.43 -19.09 12.87
N GLY A 24 13.70 -18.90 13.23
CA GLY A 24 14.35 -17.60 13.20
C GLY A 24 14.88 -17.19 11.84
N ARG A 25 14.97 -15.86 11.68
CA ARG A 25 15.77 -15.08 10.70
C ARG A 25 15.34 -15.23 9.22
N ASN A 26 15.08 -14.09 8.57
CA ASN A 26 14.76 -13.88 7.14
C ASN A 26 13.29 -13.80 6.74
N ALA A 27 12.47 -13.00 7.43
CA ALA A 27 11.15 -12.63 6.91
C ALA A 27 11.29 -11.66 5.71
N MET A 28 11.13 -12.21 4.49
CA MET A 28 10.97 -11.53 3.19
C MET A 28 12.19 -10.81 2.56
N GLU A 29 13.31 -11.54 2.42
CA GLU A 29 13.85 -11.62 1.05
C GLU A 29 12.69 -12.16 0.18
N ALA A 30 12.25 -11.46 -0.86
CA ALA A 30 11.14 -11.96 -1.68
C ALA A 30 11.54 -13.34 -2.24
N GLU A 31 11.03 -14.41 -1.63
CA GLU A 31 11.50 -15.76 -1.89
C GLU A 31 11.33 -16.06 -3.37
N LEU A 32 12.47 -16.26 -4.02
CA LEU A 32 12.52 -16.75 -5.39
C LEU A 32 12.62 -18.28 -5.29
N PRO A 33 11.91 -19.02 -6.14
CA PRO A 33 11.08 -18.55 -7.24
C PRO A 33 9.62 -18.27 -6.83
N ARG A 34 8.96 -17.36 -7.56
CA ARG A 34 7.58 -16.91 -7.28
C ARG A 34 6.77 -16.68 -8.54
N ILE A 35 5.46 -16.96 -8.45
CA ILE A 35 4.47 -16.58 -9.47
C ILE A 35 4.11 -15.10 -9.29
N LEU A 36 4.29 -14.29 -10.33
CA LEU A 36 3.91 -12.88 -10.32
C LEU A 36 2.57 -12.62 -11.01
N SER A 37 2.30 -13.36 -12.08
CA SER A 37 1.07 -13.26 -12.85
C SER A 37 0.69 -14.64 -13.40
N PRO A 38 -0.60 -15.00 -13.43
CA PRO A 38 -1.72 -14.23 -12.89
C PRO A 38 -1.74 -14.20 -11.35
N ASN A 39 -2.55 -13.32 -10.76
CA ASN A 39 -2.62 -13.12 -9.30
C ASN A 39 -4.03 -12.68 -8.85
N LEU A 40 -4.26 -12.61 -7.54
CA LEU A 40 -5.56 -12.43 -6.88
C LEU A 40 -6.43 -11.28 -7.42
N GLY A 41 -5.81 -10.13 -7.70
CA GLY A 41 -6.47 -8.90 -8.13
C GLY A 41 -6.46 -8.69 -9.64
N CYS A 42 -5.98 -9.67 -10.41
CA CYS A 42 -6.07 -9.72 -11.87
C CYS A 42 -5.90 -11.18 -12.35
N PRO A 43 -6.90 -12.04 -12.10
CA PRO A 43 -6.81 -13.45 -12.45
C PRO A 43 -6.94 -13.68 -13.94
N PHE A 44 -6.47 -14.84 -14.41
CA PHE A 44 -6.76 -15.30 -15.76
C PHE A 44 -8.12 -16.00 -15.78
N ILE A 45 -8.98 -15.67 -16.74
CA ILE A 45 -10.32 -16.27 -16.87
C ILE A 45 -10.42 -16.98 -18.21
N LEU A 46 -10.81 -18.25 -18.20
CA LEU A 46 -10.90 -19.09 -19.39
C LEU A 46 -11.83 -20.27 -19.16
N SER A 47 -12.33 -20.89 -20.22
CA SER A 47 -13.00 -22.19 -20.13
C SER A 47 -11.98 -23.34 -20.01
N ALA A 48 -12.44 -24.51 -19.55
CA ALA A 48 -11.63 -25.73 -19.53
C ALA A 48 -11.12 -26.12 -20.93
N GLU A 49 -11.92 -25.87 -21.98
CA GLU A 49 -11.53 -26.10 -23.37
C GLU A 49 -10.42 -25.14 -23.82
N GLU A 50 -10.50 -23.86 -23.47
CA GLU A 50 -9.44 -22.89 -23.74
C GLU A 50 -8.16 -23.20 -22.96
N LEU A 51 -8.29 -23.67 -21.71
CA LEU A 51 -7.13 -24.09 -20.91
C LEU A 51 -6.37 -25.24 -21.58
N HIS A 52 -7.10 -26.18 -22.19
CA HIS A 52 -6.49 -27.29 -22.91
C HIS A 52 -5.91 -26.85 -24.27
N SER A 53 -6.69 -26.13 -25.07
CA SER A 53 -6.32 -25.80 -26.46
C SER A 53 -5.28 -24.68 -26.58
N LYS A 54 -5.34 -23.67 -25.71
CA LYS A 54 -4.50 -22.46 -25.77
C LYS A 54 -3.59 -22.29 -24.56
N GLY A 55 -4.00 -22.80 -23.41
CA GLY A 55 -3.34 -22.52 -22.13
C GLY A 55 -3.38 -21.03 -21.79
N PHE A 56 -2.53 -20.62 -20.85
CA PHE A 56 -2.39 -19.23 -20.44
C PHE A 56 -0.94 -18.89 -20.10
N GLU A 57 -0.64 -17.60 -20.04
CA GLU A 57 0.71 -17.12 -19.72
C GLU A 57 0.90 -16.95 -18.22
N VAL A 58 2.03 -17.45 -17.74
CA VAL A 58 2.49 -17.32 -16.35
C VAL A 58 3.81 -16.56 -16.36
N VAL A 59 3.92 -15.54 -15.51
CA VAL A 59 5.18 -14.83 -15.28
C VAL A 59 5.77 -15.31 -13.96
N LEU A 60 6.95 -15.90 -14.02
CA LEU A 60 7.72 -16.37 -12.88
C LEU A 60 8.91 -15.44 -12.61
N ALA A 61 9.10 -15.04 -11.37
CA ALA A 61 10.36 -14.46 -10.90
C ALA A 61 11.23 -15.58 -10.33
N ALA A 62 12.49 -15.68 -10.77
CA ALA A 62 13.44 -16.67 -10.29
C ALA A 62 14.87 -16.15 -10.28
N GLY A 63 15.78 -16.85 -9.61
CA GLY A 63 17.21 -16.54 -9.62
C GLY A 63 17.91 -16.79 -10.96
N GLY A 64 19.23 -16.55 -10.99
CA GLY A 64 20.07 -16.67 -12.18
C GLY A 64 20.01 -18.02 -12.91
N ASP A 65 19.89 -19.11 -12.15
CA ASP A 65 19.98 -20.51 -12.61
C ASP A 65 18.60 -21.17 -12.81
N PHE A 66 17.60 -20.38 -13.22
CA PHE A 66 16.25 -20.90 -13.44
C PHE A 66 16.24 -21.95 -14.58
N HIS A 67 15.74 -23.14 -14.26
CA HIS A 67 15.43 -24.18 -15.24
C HIS A 67 13.97 -24.60 -15.10
N PRO A 68 13.14 -24.44 -16.16
CA PRO A 68 11.70 -24.68 -16.12
C PRO A 68 11.38 -26.12 -15.71
N GLY A 69 12.17 -27.10 -16.18
CA GLY A 69 11.98 -28.52 -15.86
C GLY A 69 12.24 -28.90 -14.41
N ARG A 70 12.78 -28.00 -13.58
CA ARG A 70 12.87 -28.20 -12.12
C ARG A 70 11.56 -27.88 -11.42
N PHE A 71 10.70 -27.10 -12.06
CA PHE A 71 9.48 -26.60 -11.46
C PHE A 71 8.25 -27.30 -12.03
N SER A 72 7.29 -27.57 -11.15
CA SER A 72 5.95 -27.99 -11.53
C SER A 72 4.93 -26.96 -11.07
N LEU A 73 3.86 -26.82 -11.85
CA LEU A 73 2.73 -25.97 -11.53
C LEU A 73 1.50 -26.85 -11.35
N SER A 74 0.71 -26.56 -10.32
CA SER A 74 -0.59 -27.20 -10.12
C SER A 74 -1.64 -26.15 -9.79
N ALA A 75 -2.87 -26.41 -10.21
CA ALA A 75 -4.02 -25.60 -9.87
C ALA A 75 -4.88 -26.37 -8.87
N ARG A 76 -5.19 -25.72 -7.75
CA ARG A 76 -6.07 -26.27 -6.70
C ARG A 76 -7.26 -25.35 -6.52
N PRO A 77 -8.51 -25.87 -6.42
CA PRO A 77 -9.65 -25.02 -6.12
C PRO A 77 -9.40 -24.21 -4.85
N SER A 78 -9.64 -22.90 -4.91
CA SER A 78 -9.42 -22.00 -3.76
C SER A 78 -10.35 -22.34 -2.59
N TYR A 79 -11.47 -23.01 -2.88
CA TYR A 79 -12.44 -23.46 -1.89
C TYR A 79 -12.60 -24.98 -1.94
N GLU A 80 -12.61 -25.58 -0.76
CA GLU A 80 -12.75 -27.03 -0.62
C GLU A 80 -14.08 -27.52 -1.21
N GLY A 81 -14.01 -28.60 -1.99
CA GLY A 81 -15.16 -29.18 -2.68
C GLY A 81 -15.61 -28.44 -3.94
N GLU A 82 -15.01 -27.31 -4.31
CA GLU A 82 -15.41 -26.52 -5.49
C GLU A 82 -14.62 -26.89 -6.75
N GLY A 83 -14.61 -28.16 -7.16
CA GLY A 83 -13.89 -28.66 -8.34
C GLY A 83 -12.73 -29.59 -7.98
N THR A 84 -11.89 -29.94 -8.96
CA THR A 84 -10.77 -30.87 -8.75
C THR A 84 -9.40 -30.24 -8.98
N VAL A 85 -8.39 -30.72 -8.25
CA VAL A 85 -6.98 -30.37 -8.44
C VAL A 85 -6.46 -30.94 -9.76
N PHE A 86 -5.62 -30.18 -10.47
CA PHE A 86 -4.96 -30.65 -11.68
C PHE A 86 -3.55 -30.07 -11.85
N SER A 87 -2.70 -30.78 -12.59
CA SER A 87 -1.35 -30.35 -12.93
C SER A 87 -1.33 -29.52 -14.21
N LEU A 88 -0.39 -28.59 -14.26
CA LEU A 88 -0.12 -27.73 -15.42
C LEU A 88 1.30 -27.98 -15.91
N GLU A 89 1.44 -28.26 -17.20
CA GLU A 89 2.73 -28.28 -17.87
C GLU A 89 3.17 -26.85 -18.19
N LEU A 90 4.40 -26.52 -17.82
CA LEU A 90 5.05 -25.29 -18.24
C LEU A 90 5.79 -25.55 -19.54
N GLY A 91 5.39 -24.86 -20.61
CA GLY A 91 6.12 -24.84 -21.87
C GLY A 91 7.45 -24.11 -21.76
N ASP A 92 8.15 -24.00 -22.90
CA ASP A 92 9.48 -23.38 -22.96
C ASP A 92 9.46 -21.94 -22.43
N PRO A 93 10.33 -21.60 -21.45
CA PRO A 93 10.33 -20.29 -20.84
C PRO A 93 11.03 -19.28 -21.75
N ARG A 94 10.44 -18.09 -21.84
CA ARG A 94 11.05 -16.92 -22.48
C ARG A 94 11.40 -15.89 -21.42
N GLU A 95 12.67 -15.54 -21.30
CA GLU A 95 13.07 -14.49 -20.36
C GLU A 95 12.55 -13.13 -20.80
N LEU A 96 11.93 -12.39 -19.88
CA LEU A 96 11.48 -11.01 -20.06
C LEU A 96 12.61 -10.04 -19.69
N LYS A 97 13.17 -9.38 -20.70
CA LYS A 97 14.15 -8.28 -20.60
C LYS A 97 13.58 -7.01 -21.20
N ASP A 98 14.17 -5.86 -20.89
CA ASP A 98 13.76 -4.55 -21.41
C ASP A 98 13.70 -4.51 -22.95
N GLY A 99 14.56 -5.28 -23.65
CA GLY A 99 14.54 -5.43 -25.12
C GLY A 99 13.62 -6.52 -25.68
N THR A 100 12.83 -7.20 -24.85
CA THR A 100 11.88 -8.25 -25.26
C THR A 100 10.42 -7.81 -25.20
N LEU A 101 10.16 -6.59 -24.71
CA LEU A 101 8.83 -6.00 -24.78
C LEU A 101 8.48 -5.68 -26.24
N PRO A 102 7.24 -5.93 -26.68
CA PRO A 102 6.82 -5.56 -28.01
C PRO A 102 6.82 -4.03 -28.15
N GLU A 103 7.19 -3.52 -29.32
CA GLU A 103 7.15 -2.07 -29.63
C GLU A 103 5.73 -1.49 -29.52
N LYS A 104 4.71 -2.33 -29.74
CA LYS A 104 3.30 -2.02 -29.58
C LYS A 104 2.58 -3.19 -28.94
N PHE A 105 1.87 -2.93 -27.85
CA PHE A 105 0.98 -3.92 -27.24
C PHE A 105 -0.21 -4.19 -28.17
N ARG A 106 -0.40 -5.47 -28.51
CA ARG A 106 -1.51 -5.95 -29.35
C ARG A 106 -2.70 -6.39 -28.51
N THR A 107 -2.46 -6.75 -27.26
CA THR A 107 -3.46 -7.24 -26.32
C THR A 107 -3.25 -6.60 -24.95
N VAL A 108 -4.31 -6.56 -24.14
CA VAL A 108 -4.22 -6.01 -22.77
C VAL A 108 -3.32 -6.90 -21.90
N GLU A 109 -3.27 -8.20 -22.20
CA GLU A 109 -2.43 -9.18 -21.53
C GLU A 109 -0.94 -8.89 -21.68
N GLU A 110 -0.51 -8.27 -22.78
CA GLU A 110 0.91 -7.91 -22.98
C GLU A 110 1.35 -6.75 -22.06
N THR A 111 0.41 -5.95 -21.53
CA THR A 111 0.74 -4.91 -20.51
C THR A 111 1.31 -5.54 -19.24
N ARG A 112 0.99 -6.82 -18.98
CA ARG A 112 1.54 -7.59 -17.87
C ARG A 112 3.05 -7.78 -17.98
N TRP A 113 3.57 -7.85 -19.20
CA TRP A 113 5.00 -7.98 -19.45
C TRP A 113 5.74 -6.69 -19.11
N LEU A 114 5.20 -5.54 -19.52
CA LEU A 114 5.77 -4.21 -19.22
C LEU A 114 5.97 -4.03 -17.73
N ILE A 115 4.92 -4.27 -16.95
CA ILE A 115 4.96 -4.00 -15.52
C ILE A 115 5.92 -4.99 -14.85
N SER A 116 5.84 -6.29 -15.18
CA SER A 116 6.79 -7.28 -14.66
C SER A 116 8.26 -6.92 -14.94
N THR A 117 8.59 -6.46 -16.15
CA THR A 117 9.94 -5.99 -16.48
C THR A 117 10.33 -4.69 -15.76
N THR A 118 9.37 -3.79 -15.49
CA THR A 118 9.61 -2.53 -14.78
C THR A 118 9.82 -2.76 -13.28
N LEU A 119 9.04 -3.66 -12.66
CA LEU A 119 9.15 -4.02 -11.24
C LEU A 119 10.50 -4.70 -10.89
N ARG A 120 11.20 -5.26 -11.90
CA ARG A 120 12.48 -5.98 -11.80
C ARG A 120 13.58 -5.27 -11.01
N ALA A 121 13.78 -3.97 -11.25
CA ALA A 121 14.89 -3.24 -10.65
C ALA A 121 14.65 -2.91 -9.17
N SER A 122 13.39 -2.70 -8.80
CA SER A 122 13.04 -2.05 -7.53
C SER A 122 12.46 -3.00 -6.47
N ILE A 123 11.70 -4.06 -6.84
CA ILE A 123 11.12 -5.00 -5.84
C ILE A 123 12.16 -6.05 -5.42
N PHE A 124 12.86 -6.62 -6.41
CA PHE A 124 13.78 -7.73 -6.20
C PHE A 124 15.24 -7.30 -6.11
N ARG A 125 15.52 -5.99 -5.99
CA ARG A 125 16.88 -5.40 -5.92
C ARG A 125 17.82 -5.93 -7.01
N GLY A 126 17.30 -6.18 -8.21
CA GLY A 126 18.05 -6.72 -9.35
C GLY A 126 18.44 -8.21 -9.26
N ARG A 127 18.01 -8.94 -8.23
CA ARG A 127 18.34 -10.37 -8.03
C ARG A 127 17.48 -11.33 -8.85
N ALA A 128 16.27 -10.91 -9.22
CA ALA A 128 15.32 -11.72 -9.97
C ALA A 128 15.45 -11.54 -11.48
N ARG A 129 15.36 -12.66 -12.19
CA ARG A 129 15.08 -12.76 -13.62
C ARG A 129 13.62 -13.19 -13.78
N PHE A 130 13.00 -12.73 -14.86
CA PHE A 130 11.58 -12.88 -15.10
C PHE A 130 11.38 -13.77 -16.30
N TRP A 131 10.55 -14.79 -16.17
CA TRP A 131 10.36 -15.84 -17.16
C TRP A 131 8.89 -15.93 -17.49
N LEU A 132 8.57 -15.78 -18.77
CA LEU A 132 7.25 -16.02 -19.32
C LEU A 132 7.16 -17.48 -19.75
N CYS A 133 6.27 -18.24 -19.12
CA CYS A 133 5.99 -19.63 -19.45
C CYS A 133 4.53 -19.74 -19.91
N ARG A 134 4.25 -20.60 -20.89
CA ARG A 134 2.86 -20.96 -21.21
C ARG A 134 2.47 -22.18 -20.37
N ALA A 135 1.47 -22.03 -19.51
CA ALA A 135 0.89 -23.11 -18.72
C ALA A 135 -0.30 -23.73 -19.45
N ARG A 136 -0.37 -25.07 -19.51
CA ARG A 136 -1.47 -25.80 -20.12
C ARG A 136 -1.75 -27.11 -19.37
N VAL A 137 -2.93 -27.67 -19.57
CA VAL A 137 -3.21 -29.04 -19.11
C VAL A 137 -2.70 -30.06 -20.15
N PRO A 138 -2.04 -31.15 -19.71
CA PRO A 138 -1.45 -32.14 -20.62
C PRO A 138 -2.51 -32.92 -21.43
N SER A 139 -3.71 -33.06 -20.87
CA SER A 139 -4.83 -33.78 -21.49
C SER A 139 -6.13 -32.96 -21.35
N PRO A 140 -7.14 -33.22 -22.21
CA PRO A 140 -8.46 -32.63 -22.04
C PRO A 140 -8.99 -32.91 -20.64
N THR A 141 -9.50 -31.87 -20.01
CA THR A 141 -10.06 -31.95 -18.66
C THR A 141 -11.58 -31.98 -18.70
N GLY A 142 -12.19 -32.67 -17.74
CA GLY A 142 -13.64 -32.89 -17.68
C GLY A 142 -14.42 -31.74 -17.02
N ALA A 143 -15.74 -31.91 -16.94
CA ALA A 143 -16.65 -30.97 -16.27
C ALA A 143 -16.38 -30.81 -14.77
N ASN A 144 -15.62 -31.73 -14.16
CA ASN A 144 -15.24 -31.72 -12.74
C ASN A 144 -14.30 -30.56 -12.35
N LEU A 145 -13.84 -29.75 -13.31
CA LEU A 145 -13.12 -28.51 -13.05
C LEU A 145 -14.05 -27.34 -12.68
N TYR A 146 -15.35 -27.47 -12.96
CA TYR A 146 -16.34 -26.51 -12.53
C TYR A 146 -16.98 -26.97 -11.22
N ARG A 147 -17.34 -26.02 -10.37
CA ARG A 147 -18.15 -26.30 -9.19
C ARG A 147 -19.61 -26.43 -9.62
N GLU A 148 -20.33 -27.38 -9.03
CA GLU A 148 -21.73 -27.65 -9.36
C GLU A 148 -22.67 -26.99 -8.34
N LYS A 149 -23.66 -26.23 -8.83
CA LYS A 149 -24.69 -25.61 -7.99
C LYS A 149 -26.06 -25.70 -8.66
N GLY A 150 -27.01 -26.36 -7.98
CA GLY A 150 -28.36 -26.57 -8.49
C GLY A 150 -28.41 -27.36 -9.80
N GLY A 151 -27.48 -28.31 -9.99
CA GLY A 151 -27.39 -29.12 -11.21
C GLY A 151 -26.86 -28.35 -12.43
N SER A 152 -26.08 -27.29 -12.22
CA SER A 152 -25.45 -26.53 -13.29
C SER A 152 -24.05 -26.08 -12.91
N PRO A 153 -23.09 -26.10 -13.87
CA PRO A 153 -21.73 -25.69 -13.60
C PRO A 153 -21.66 -24.18 -13.32
N ARG A 154 -20.73 -23.80 -12.45
CA ARG A 154 -20.40 -22.42 -12.11
C ARG A 154 -18.90 -22.19 -12.30
N GLY A 155 -18.54 -20.92 -12.42
CA GLY A 155 -17.13 -20.54 -12.42
C GLY A 155 -16.45 -20.98 -11.14
N THR A 156 -15.23 -21.48 -11.26
CA THR A 156 -14.40 -21.95 -10.14
C THR A 156 -13.11 -21.17 -10.08
N LEU A 157 -12.78 -20.67 -8.89
CA LEU A 157 -11.47 -20.09 -8.61
C LEU A 157 -10.45 -21.14 -8.21
N TYR A 158 -9.23 -20.93 -8.69
CA TYR A 158 -8.08 -21.78 -8.51
C TYR A 158 -6.89 -20.96 -8.04
N ASP A 159 -6.23 -21.49 -7.01
CA ASP A 159 -4.91 -21.07 -6.57
C ASP A 159 -3.86 -21.83 -7.40
N LEU A 160 -2.81 -21.13 -7.80
CA LEU A 160 -1.68 -21.73 -8.52
C LEU A 160 -0.53 -21.98 -7.54
N TYR A 161 -0.06 -23.23 -7.49
CA TYR A 161 1.02 -23.65 -6.61
C TYR A 161 2.27 -24.01 -7.43
N LEU A 162 3.38 -23.33 -7.13
CA LEU A 162 4.69 -23.58 -7.69
C LEU A 162 5.47 -24.52 -6.75
N ARG A 163 6.02 -25.60 -7.31
CA ARG A 163 6.84 -26.57 -6.58
C ARG A 163 8.15 -26.80 -7.30
N GLU A 164 9.19 -27.13 -6.54
CA GLU A 164 10.48 -27.63 -7.06
C GLU A 164 10.70 -29.02 -6.47
N GLY A 165 10.53 -30.06 -7.29
CA GLY A 165 10.32 -31.41 -6.76
C GLY A 165 9.14 -31.44 -5.79
N ASP A 166 9.36 -31.98 -4.59
CA ASP A 166 8.34 -32.05 -3.53
C ASP A 166 8.18 -30.76 -2.71
N GLN A 167 9.15 -29.83 -2.83
CA GLN A 167 9.18 -28.62 -2.03
C GLN A 167 8.24 -27.55 -2.60
N ALA A 168 7.31 -27.07 -1.78
CA ALA A 168 6.50 -25.90 -2.13
C ALA A 168 7.38 -24.63 -2.15
N ARG A 169 7.32 -23.87 -3.23
CA ARG A 169 8.08 -22.62 -3.41
C ARG A 169 7.21 -21.37 -3.31
N GLY A 170 5.93 -21.48 -3.64
CA GLY A 170 5.00 -20.36 -3.51
C GLY A 170 3.63 -20.66 -4.08
N ALA A 171 2.69 -19.77 -3.79
CA ALA A 171 1.34 -19.83 -4.33
C ALA A 171 0.86 -18.45 -4.79
N ALA A 172 0.06 -18.41 -5.85
CA ALA A 172 -0.72 -17.26 -6.26
C ALA A 172 -2.20 -17.57 -6.02
N LEU A 173 -2.81 -16.86 -5.07
CA LEU A 173 -4.18 -17.09 -4.64
C LEU A 173 -5.17 -16.52 -5.65
N HIS A 174 -6.29 -17.19 -5.85
CA HIS A 174 -7.38 -16.81 -6.75
C HIS A 174 -6.90 -16.47 -8.18
N ALA A 175 -5.74 -16.98 -8.60
CA ALA A 175 -5.03 -16.51 -9.78
C ALA A 175 -5.64 -17.01 -11.11
N LEU A 176 -6.44 -18.07 -11.05
CA LEU A 176 -7.07 -18.69 -12.21
C LEU A 176 -8.56 -18.85 -11.96
N CYS A 177 -9.40 -18.49 -12.92
CA CYS A 177 -10.83 -18.77 -12.91
C CYS A 177 -11.20 -19.62 -14.12
N LEU A 178 -11.73 -20.81 -13.88
CA LEU A 178 -12.35 -21.61 -14.92
C LEU A 178 -13.82 -21.30 -15.00
N ARG A 179 -14.23 -20.63 -16.09
CA ARG A 179 -15.62 -20.21 -16.30
C ARG A 179 -16.25 -21.03 -17.42
N PRO A 180 -17.43 -21.64 -17.18
CA PRO A 180 -18.22 -22.21 -18.26
C PRO A 180 -18.51 -21.16 -19.35
N PRO A 181 -18.56 -21.55 -20.64
CA PRO A 181 -18.96 -20.64 -21.71
C PRO A 181 -20.36 -20.07 -21.45
N GLN A 182 -20.48 -18.74 -21.43
CA GLN A 182 -21.75 -18.03 -21.23
C GLN A 182 -21.78 -16.78 -22.12
N GLY A 183 -22.96 -16.46 -22.67
CA GLY A 183 -23.14 -15.34 -23.61
C GLY A 183 -23.35 -13.97 -22.98
N ARG A 184 -23.49 -13.87 -21.65
CA ARG A 184 -23.64 -12.60 -20.92
C ARG A 184 -22.65 -12.55 -19.76
N LEU A 185 -22.14 -11.35 -19.51
CA LEU A 185 -21.26 -11.03 -18.38
C LEU A 185 -22.02 -10.15 -17.38
N ARG A 186 -21.95 -10.50 -16.10
CA ARG A 186 -22.52 -9.74 -14.99
C ARG A 186 -21.44 -9.53 -13.95
N PHE A 187 -21.30 -8.29 -13.52
CA PHE A 187 -20.30 -7.92 -12.53
C PHE A 187 -20.85 -6.88 -11.56
N ILE A 188 -20.20 -6.78 -10.42
CA ILE A 188 -20.41 -5.71 -9.45
C ILE A 188 -19.14 -4.86 -9.42
N HIS A 189 -19.31 -3.55 -9.32
CA HIS A 189 -18.23 -2.59 -9.14
C HIS A 189 -18.34 -1.94 -7.76
N LEU A 190 -17.25 -2.00 -7.00
CA LEU A 190 -17.07 -1.35 -5.70
C LEU A 190 -15.85 -0.43 -5.76
N THR A 191 -15.87 0.61 -4.93
CA THR A 191 -14.82 1.60 -4.74
C THR A 191 -14.85 2.06 -3.28
N ASP A 192 -13.76 2.66 -2.81
CA ASP A 192 -13.68 3.31 -1.49
C ASP A 192 -13.98 2.34 -0.34
N LEU A 193 -13.32 1.18 -0.34
CA LEU A 193 -13.52 0.15 0.68
C LEU A 193 -12.92 0.54 2.03
N HIS A 194 -11.81 1.27 2.03
CA HIS A 194 -11.09 1.70 3.24
C HIS A 194 -10.88 0.57 4.27
N VAL A 195 -10.50 -0.61 3.78
CA VAL A 195 -10.16 -1.74 4.65
C VAL A 195 -8.99 -1.38 5.55
N ALA A 196 -9.13 -1.68 6.84
CA ALA A 196 -8.05 -1.52 7.80
C ALA A 196 -8.25 -2.39 9.04
N LEU A 197 -7.16 -2.89 9.63
CA LEU A 197 -7.21 -3.62 10.90
C LEU A 197 -7.93 -2.82 12.01
N ARG A 198 -7.71 -1.50 12.04
CA ARG A 198 -8.34 -0.61 13.04
C ARG A 198 -9.87 -0.68 13.05
N ASN A 199 -10.50 -0.99 11.92
CA ASN A 199 -11.95 -1.03 11.82
C ASN A 199 -12.54 -2.14 12.71
N ASP A 200 -11.87 -3.30 12.77
CA ASP A 200 -12.26 -4.40 13.66
C ASP A 200 -11.87 -4.11 15.11
N ILE A 201 -10.69 -3.53 15.36
CA ILE A 201 -10.26 -3.13 16.71
C ILE A 201 -11.24 -2.11 17.32
N TYR A 202 -11.71 -1.12 16.54
CA TYR A 202 -12.70 -0.15 17.00
C TYR A 202 -14.04 -0.80 17.31
N ALA A 203 -14.50 -1.74 16.47
CA ALA A 203 -15.71 -2.50 16.76
C ALA A 203 -15.60 -3.24 18.10
N ASP A 204 -14.51 -3.99 18.29
CA ASP A 204 -14.29 -4.79 19.50
C ASP A 204 -14.22 -3.90 20.76
N ASN A 205 -13.55 -2.74 20.68
CA ASN A 205 -13.43 -1.79 21.79
C ASN A 205 -14.73 -1.05 22.12
N LEU A 206 -15.53 -0.67 21.11
CA LEU A 206 -16.84 -0.05 21.31
C LEU A 206 -17.80 -0.96 22.11
N HIS A 207 -17.60 -2.27 22.04
CA HIS A 207 -18.35 -3.25 22.80
C HIS A 207 -17.84 -3.47 24.23
N GLN A 208 -16.55 -3.23 24.50
CA GLN A 208 -15.91 -3.65 25.74
C GLN A 208 -15.50 -2.50 26.68
N ASN A 209 -15.02 -1.38 26.13
CA ASN A 209 -14.19 -0.42 26.89
C ASN A 209 -14.70 1.03 26.86
N ILE A 210 -15.75 1.33 26.09
CA ILE A 210 -16.25 2.71 25.94
C ILE A 210 -17.40 2.98 26.90
N THR A 211 -17.29 4.09 27.63
CA THR A 211 -18.35 4.58 28.51
C THR A 211 -19.27 5.49 27.70
N TYR A 212 -20.53 5.08 27.57
CA TYR A 212 -21.55 5.88 26.91
C TYR A 212 -22.21 6.84 27.92
N PRO A 213 -22.50 8.10 27.53
CA PRO A 213 -23.41 8.96 28.31
C PRO A 213 -24.74 8.23 28.51
N SER A 214 -25.31 8.29 29.72
CA SER A 214 -26.45 7.49 30.19
C SER A 214 -27.73 7.55 29.33
N PHE A 215 -27.83 8.47 28.38
CA PHE A 215 -28.93 8.66 27.44
C PHE A 215 -28.66 8.11 26.03
N GLN A 216 -27.48 7.55 25.75
CA GLN A 216 -27.12 6.92 24.48
C GLN A 216 -26.70 5.48 24.74
N ARG A 217 -27.63 4.52 24.58
CA ARG A 217 -27.32 3.10 24.74
C ARG A 217 -26.29 2.64 23.69
N PRO A 218 -25.40 1.67 24.02
CA PRO A 218 -24.46 1.04 23.08
C PRO A 218 -25.15 0.47 21.82
N GLU A 219 -26.42 0.09 21.93
CA GLU A 219 -27.27 -0.37 20.81
C GLU A 219 -27.54 0.72 19.75
N ARG A 220 -27.10 1.97 19.96
CA ARG A 220 -27.35 3.13 19.08
C ARG A 220 -26.12 3.72 18.41
N THR A 221 -24.90 3.24 18.66
CA THR A 221 -23.79 3.59 17.77
C THR A 221 -23.99 2.81 16.48
N ALA A 222 -24.39 3.50 15.42
CA ALA A 222 -24.42 2.95 14.07
C ALA A 222 -22.99 2.79 13.52
N PHE A 223 -22.11 2.15 14.31
CA PHE A 223 -20.71 2.04 13.98
C PHE A 223 -20.57 1.34 12.64
N ASN A 224 -19.94 2.04 11.71
CA ASN A 224 -19.79 1.60 10.34
C ASN A 224 -18.45 0.90 10.20
N ASN A 225 -18.39 -0.39 10.56
CA ASN A 225 -17.20 -1.20 10.34
C ASN A 225 -17.06 -1.55 8.85
N PHE A 226 -16.13 -0.89 8.16
CA PHE A 226 -15.89 -1.14 6.73
C PHE A 226 -15.47 -2.58 6.42
N ASN A 227 -14.73 -3.25 7.32
CA ASN A 227 -14.36 -4.65 7.13
C ASN A 227 -15.60 -5.55 7.21
N GLU A 228 -16.50 -5.32 8.17
CA GLU A 228 -17.76 -6.08 8.27
C GLU A 228 -18.70 -5.82 7.07
N ASN A 229 -18.73 -4.60 6.55
CA ASN A 229 -19.47 -4.32 5.31
C ASN A 229 -18.92 -5.11 4.13
N LEU A 230 -17.58 -5.21 4.02
CA LEU A 230 -16.96 -6.04 2.99
C LEU A 230 -17.29 -7.53 3.19
N ARG A 231 -17.28 -8.04 4.44
CA ARG A 231 -17.71 -9.43 4.73
C ARG A 231 -19.16 -9.68 4.31
N ARG A 232 -20.07 -8.75 4.60
CA ARG A 232 -21.49 -8.82 4.15
C ARG A 232 -21.60 -8.83 2.63
N PHE A 233 -20.83 -7.97 1.97
CA PHE A 233 -20.76 -7.95 0.51
C PHE A 233 -20.27 -9.29 -0.04
N ILE A 234 -19.20 -9.87 0.51
CA ILE A 234 -18.66 -11.15 0.05
C ILE A 234 -19.71 -12.27 0.17
N ARG A 235 -20.44 -12.33 1.29
CA ARG A 235 -21.55 -13.29 1.45
C ARG A 235 -22.61 -13.11 0.36
N TYR A 236 -23.06 -11.87 0.14
CA TYR A 236 -24.01 -11.55 -0.92
C TYR A 236 -23.49 -11.92 -2.31
N ALA A 237 -22.24 -11.56 -2.62
CA ALA A 237 -21.61 -11.85 -3.91
C ALA A 237 -21.52 -13.36 -4.16
N ASN A 238 -21.18 -14.14 -3.13
CA ASN A 238 -21.15 -15.60 -3.20
C ASN A 238 -22.54 -16.20 -3.48
N GLU A 239 -23.59 -15.68 -2.84
CA GLU A 239 -24.97 -16.09 -3.15
C GLU A 239 -25.35 -15.78 -4.59
N GLN A 240 -24.99 -14.58 -5.09
CA GLN A 240 -25.22 -14.22 -6.49
C GLN A 240 -24.44 -15.15 -7.43
N ALA A 241 -23.20 -15.51 -7.09
CA ALA A 241 -22.38 -16.42 -7.88
C ALA A 241 -22.97 -17.84 -7.92
N ASP A 242 -23.43 -18.36 -6.79
CA ASP A 242 -24.07 -19.69 -6.69
C ASP A 242 -25.34 -19.77 -7.55
N GLN A 243 -26.10 -18.67 -7.60
CA GLN A 243 -27.29 -18.53 -8.45
C GLN A 243 -26.96 -18.24 -9.92
N GLY A 244 -25.66 -18.17 -10.27
CA GLY A 244 -25.20 -17.83 -11.61
C GLY A 244 -25.66 -16.44 -12.03
N ARG A 245 -25.67 -15.46 -11.10
CA ARG A 245 -26.02 -14.04 -11.30
C ARG A 245 -24.82 -13.09 -11.24
N LEU A 246 -23.63 -13.60 -10.92
CA LEU A 246 -22.39 -12.84 -10.83
C LEU A 246 -21.23 -13.63 -11.44
N ASP A 247 -20.47 -13.00 -12.32
CA ASP A 247 -19.32 -13.61 -13.02
C ASP A 247 -17.97 -13.11 -12.47
N PHE A 248 -17.88 -11.84 -12.07
CA PHE A 248 -16.67 -11.24 -11.50
C PHE A 248 -16.99 -9.98 -10.71
N VAL A 249 -16.00 -9.50 -9.93
CA VAL A 249 -16.10 -8.25 -9.16
C VAL A 249 -14.96 -7.31 -9.56
N LEU A 250 -15.26 -6.02 -9.64
CA LEU A 250 -14.29 -4.93 -9.72
C LEU A 250 -14.24 -4.23 -8.36
N MET A 251 -13.06 -4.13 -7.74
CA MET A 251 -12.82 -3.28 -6.57
C MET A 251 -11.76 -2.24 -6.95
N LEU A 252 -12.18 -1.02 -7.27
CA LEU A 252 -11.29 -0.01 -7.84
C LEU A 252 -11.20 1.17 -6.89
N GLY A 253 -9.98 1.55 -6.49
CA GLY A 253 -9.77 2.73 -5.66
C GLY A 253 -9.94 2.47 -4.17
N ASP A 254 -9.06 3.09 -3.39
CA ASP A 254 -9.11 3.19 -1.92
C ASP A 254 -9.51 1.86 -1.26
N LEU A 255 -8.79 0.81 -1.67
CA LEU A 255 -8.98 -0.57 -1.20
C LEU A 255 -8.71 -0.67 0.30
N PHE A 256 -7.64 -0.02 0.73
CA PHE A 256 -7.24 0.08 2.12
C PHE A 256 -7.10 1.54 2.51
N ASP A 257 -7.40 1.82 3.77
CA ASP A 257 -7.48 3.19 4.26
C ASP A 257 -6.08 3.83 4.43
N PHE A 258 -5.09 2.98 4.70
CA PHE A 258 -3.66 3.27 4.82
C PHE A 258 -2.91 1.93 4.79
N LEU A 259 -1.59 1.93 4.65
CA LEU A 259 -0.82 0.70 4.44
C LEU A 259 -0.49 -0.04 5.75
N ARG A 260 0.13 0.59 6.75
CA ARG A 260 0.67 -0.11 7.94
C ARG A 260 -0.32 -0.15 9.10
N HIS A 261 -0.37 -1.22 9.89
CA HIS A 261 -1.29 -1.38 11.03
C HIS A 261 -1.07 -0.44 12.23
N GLY A 262 0.04 0.29 12.24
CA GLY A 262 0.55 1.04 13.39
C GLY A 262 2.03 1.36 13.15
N PHE A 263 2.70 1.96 14.13
CA PHE A 263 3.96 2.68 13.91
C PHE A 263 5.12 2.30 14.81
N GLY A 264 5.04 1.14 15.48
CA GLY A 264 6.23 0.56 16.09
C GLY A 264 7.28 0.22 15.03
N GLU A 265 8.54 0.49 15.32
CA GLU A 265 9.68 -0.09 14.59
C GLU A 265 9.79 -1.58 14.92
N GLY A 266 8.87 -2.37 14.36
CA GLY A 266 9.00 -3.80 14.17
C GLY A 266 8.81 -4.04 12.68
N GLU A 267 9.86 -4.50 12.01
CA GLU A 267 9.77 -5.03 10.64
C GLU A 267 8.95 -6.33 10.62
N ASP A 268 7.68 -6.27 11.03
CA ASP A 268 6.73 -7.33 10.74
C ASP A 268 6.05 -7.01 9.40
N PHE A 269 6.80 -7.26 8.33
CA PHE A 269 6.31 -7.16 6.95
C PHE A 269 5.12 -8.10 6.67
N GLY A 270 4.73 -8.96 7.63
CA GLY A 270 3.56 -9.83 7.53
C GLY A 270 2.22 -9.15 7.86
N GLU A 271 2.22 -8.02 8.57
CA GLU A 271 1.01 -7.43 9.16
C GLU A 271 0.76 -6.00 8.66
N ASN A 272 0.12 -5.89 7.49
CA ASN A 272 -0.33 -4.61 6.93
C ASN A 272 -1.76 -4.71 6.36
N ASN A 273 -2.38 -3.58 6.03
CA ASN A 273 -3.78 -3.57 5.58
C ASN A 273 -3.97 -4.24 4.21
N CYS A 274 -2.90 -4.42 3.42
CA CYS A 274 -2.95 -5.28 2.24
C CYS A 274 -3.15 -6.75 2.63
N ARG A 275 -2.50 -7.24 3.70
CA ARG A 275 -2.77 -8.58 4.26
C ARG A 275 -4.20 -8.71 4.77
N ILE A 276 -4.73 -7.68 5.45
CA ILE A 276 -6.13 -7.68 5.92
C ILE A 276 -7.08 -7.78 4.74
N PHE A 277 -6.87 -6.98 3.69
CA PHE A 277 -7.62 -7.06 2.45
C PHE A 277 -7.53 -8.46 1.83
N MET A 278 -6.33 -9.03 1.70
CA MET A 278 -6.13 -10.40 1.19
C MET A 278 -6.88 -11.43 2.03
N ASN A 279 -6.81 -11.34 3.36
CA ASN A 279 -7.52 -12.27 4.24
C ASN A 279 -9.04 -12.14 4.07
N LEU A 280 -9.58 -10.93 4.03
CA LEU A 280 -11.00 -10.68 3.79
C LEU A 280 -11.48 -11.30 2.48
N VAL A 281 -10.77 -11.05 1.36
CA VAL A 281 -11.21 -11.53 0.05
C VAL A 281 -10.96 -13.02 -0.17
N THR A 282 -10.00 -13.64 0.54
CA THR A 282 -9.71 -15.10 0.42
C THR A 282 -10.38 -15.94 1.52
N GLY A 283 -10.91 -15.31 2.57
CA GLY A 283 -11.38 -16.00 3.77
C GLY A 283 -10.23 -16.68 4.54
N ALA A 284 -9.00 -16.17 4.43
CA ALA A 284 -7.83 -16.67 5.16
C ALA A 284 -7.70 -16.05 6.56
N GLY A 285 -6.74 -16.52 7.35
CA GLY A 285 -6.55 -16.07 8.73
C GLY A 285 -7.74 -16.43 9.61
N ASN A 286 -8.23 -15.48 10.41
CA ASN A 286 -9.38 -15.64 11.30
C ASN A 286 -10.74 -15.31 10.62
N GLU A 287 -10.75 -15.07 9.31
CA GLU A 287 -11.98 -14.66 8.61
C GLU A 287 -13.06 -15.75 8.59
N ARG A 288 -12.65 -17.02 8.57
CA ARG A 288 -13.61 -18.15 8.67
C ARG A 288 -14.36 -18.13 9.99
N ASP A 289 -13.67 -17.86 11.10
CA ASP A 289 -14.28 -17.76 12.43
C ASP A 289 -15.23 -16.56 12.53
N ARG A 290 -14.99 -15.52 11.73
CA ARG A 290 -15.87 -14.34 11.58
C ARG A 290 -17.00 -14.57 10.56
N GLY A 291 -17.22 -15.81 10.10
CA GLY A 291 -18.27 -16.14 9.14
C GLY A 291 -18.03 -15.58 7.74
N ASN A 292 -16.78 -15.33 7.37
CA ASN A 292 -16.36 -14.91 6.05
C ASN A 292 -15.59 -16.03 5.34
N GLY A 293 -16.26 -16.65 4.37
CA GLY A 293 -15.70 -17.76 3.60
C GLY A 293 -14.82 -17.35 2.43
N GLY A 294 -14.59 -16.05 2.18
CA GLY A 294 -13.85 -15.57 1.00
C GLY A 294 -14.72 -15.42 -0.26
N LEU A 295 -14.27 -14.61 -1.21
CA LEU A 295 -14.97 -14.30 -2.46
C LEU A 295 -14.77 -15.43 -3.51
N LYS A 296 -15.87 -16.00 -4.00
CA LYS A 296 -15.88 -17.15 -4.93
C LYS A 296 -15.84 -16.79 -6.42
N VAL A 297 -15.69 -15.52 -6.73
CA VAL A 297 -15.65 -15.00 -8.10
C VAL A 297 -14.37 -14.22 -8.33
N PRO A 298 -13.84 -14.20 -9.57
CA PRO A 298 -12.62 -13.48 -9.89
C PRO A 298 -12.75 -12.00 -9.55
N LEU A 299 -11.67 -11.45 -9.00
CA LEU A 299 -11.57 -10.09 -8.52
C LEU A 299 -10.57 -9.31 -9.38
N PHE A 300 -10.99 -8.17 -9.88
CA PHE A 300 -10.10 -7.20 -10.50
C PHE A 300 -9.98 -5.98 -9.60
N THR A 301 -8.74 -5.55 -9.38
CA THR A 301 -8.44 -4.45 -8.47
C THR A 301 -7.73 -3.28 -9.16
N GLY A 302 -7.85 -2.10 -8.59
CA GLY A 302 -7.05 -0.93 -8.95
C GLY A 302 -6.81 -0.08 -7.70
N THR A 303 -5.68 0.62 -7.64
CA THR A 303 -5.35 1.45 -6.48
C THR A 303 -5.96 2.84 -6.58
N GLY A 304 -6.35 3.41 -5.44
CA GLY A 304 -6.76 4.82 -5.29
C GLY A 304 -5.72 5.63 -4.53
N ASN A 305 -6.06 6.85 -4.14
CA ASN A 305 -5.11 7.74 -3.46
C ASN A 305 -4.84 7.35 -2.00
N HIS A 306 -5.79 6.76 -1.29
CA HIS A 306 -5.56 6.26 0.09
C HIS A 306 -4.62 5.07 0.12
N ASP A 307 -4.58 4.29 -0.96
CA ASP A 307 -3.71 3.12 -1.06
C ASP A 307 -2.21 3.48 -1.08
N TRP A 308 -1.86 4.76 -1.23
CA TRP A 308 -0.46 5.22 -1.15
C TRP A 308 -0.09 5.75 0.22
N ARG A 309 -1.04 5.75 1.15
CA ARG A 309 -0.89 6.41 2.42
C ARG A 309 -0.28 5.47 3.45
N PHE A 310 0.75 5.95 4.12
CA PHE A 310 1.41 5.18 5.17
C PHE A 310 0.52 4.95 6.40
N HIS A 311 -0.30 5.95 6.69
CA HIS A 311 -0.72 6.27 8.04
C HIS A 311 -2.17 6.76 8.07
N PRO A 312 -2.95 6.43 9.11
CA PRO A 312 -4.37 6.76 9.16
C PRO A 312 -4.67 8.27 9.23
N TYR A 313 -5.89 8.67 8.90
CA TYR A 313 -6.46 9.92 9.45
C TYR A 313 -6.87 9.69 10.89
N ASP A 314 -6.68 10.72 11.71
CA ASP A 314 -7.29 10.83 13.02
C ASP A 314 -8.83 10.77 12.88
N VAL A 315 -9.43 9.84 13.61
CA VAL A 315 -10.88 9.60 13.64
C VAL A 315 -11.61 10.79 14.28
N GLY A 316 -10.97 11.51 15.21
CA GLY A 316 -11.50 12.73 15.82
C GLY A 316 -11.73 13.85 14.81
N VAL A 317 -10.97 13.89 13.72
CA VAL A 317 -11.12 14.89 12.64
C VAL A 317 -12.37 14.62 11.80
N SER A 318 -12.67 13.35 11.51
CA SER A 318 -13.84 12.96 10.68
C SER A 318 -14.50 11.69 11.23
N PRO A 319 -15.34 11.81 12.27
CA PRO A 319 -16.01 10.66 12.88
C PRO A 319 -17.24 10.19 12.10
N GLY A 320 -17.77 11.04 11.21
CA GLY A 320 -19.00 10.79 10.45
C GLY A 320 -18.99 9.50 9.61
N PRO A 321 -17.95 9.20 8.82
CA PRO A 321 -17.88 7.96 8.04
C PRO A 321 -17.98 6.68 8.87
N PHE A 322 -17.52 6.72 10.12
CA PHE A 322 -17.60 5.62 11.08
C PHE A 322 -18.95 5.54 11.80
N GLY A 323 -19.87 6.47 11.55
CA GLY A 323 -21.18 6.49 12.21
C GLY A 323 -21.12 6.78 13.72
N ILE A 324 -20.06 7.45 14.18
CA ILE A 324 -19.85 7.83 15.60
C ILE A 324 -19.81 9.35 15.76
N ASN A 325 -20.03 9.83 17.00
CA ASN A 325 -19.91 11.25 17.35
C ASN A 325 -18.50 11.60 17.83
N ARG A 326 -18.25 12.90 18.05
CA ARG A 326 -16.92 13.39 18.46
C ARG A 326 -16.53 12.91 19.86
N GLU A 327 -17.49 12.74 20.76
CA GLU A 327 -17.23 12.30 22.14
C GLU A 327 -16.75 10.85 22.20
N VAL A 328 -17.35 9.97 21.38
CA VAL A 328 -16.92 8.58 21.21
C VAL A 328 -15.60 8.52 20.44
N ALA A 329 -15.45 9.34 19.39
CA ALA A 329 -14.21 9.42 18.63
C ALA A 329 -13.02 9.86 19.50
N ALA A 330 -13.21 10.81 20.42
CA ALA A 330 -12.17 11.24 21.35
C ALA A 330 -11.74 10.11 22.32
N GLN A 331 -12.65 9.21 22.71
CA GLN A 331 -12.32 8.04 23.52
C GLN A 331 -11.52 7.01 22.73
N LEU A 332 -11.80 6.86 21.43
CA LEU A 332 -10.97 6.03 20.54
C LEU A 332 -9.60 6.68 20.31
N ASP A 333 -9.53 8.00 20.18
CA ASP A 333 -8.27 8.72 19.92
C ASP A 333 -7.31 8.68 21.13
N LEU A 334 -7.83 8.71 22.37
CA LEU A 334 -7.04 8.49 23.59
C LEU A 334 -6.35 7.13 23.64
N PHE A 335 -6.90 6.12 22.98
CA PHE A 335 -6.30 4.78 22.88
C PHE A 335 -5.09 4.76 21.91
N TRP A 336 -4.98 5.75 21.02
CA TRP A 336 -3.97 5.82 19.96
C TRP A 336 -3.11 7.10 20.01
N ALA A 337 -3.28 7.94 21.03
CA ALA A 337 -2.60 9.23 21.15
C ALA A 337 -1.07 9.10 21.36
N ASP A 338 -0.64 8.11 22.14
CA ASP A 338 0.78 7.83 22.37
C ASP A 338 1.47 7.38 21.07
N GLU A 339 0.76 6.58 20.27
CA GLU A 339 1.22 6.18 18.95
C GLU A 339 1.26 7.39 18.01
N GLN A 340 0.21 8.23 17.91
CA GLN A 340 0.22 9.49 17.12
C GLN A 340 1.38 10.44 17.42
N GLN A 341 1.87 10.44 18.66
CA GLN A 341 3.03 11.22 19.02
C GLN A 341 4.35 10.60 18.53
N GLU A 342 4.47 9.27 18.58
CA GLU A 342 5.62 8.52 18.03
C GLU A 342 5.67 8.62 16.50
N ILE A 343 4.52 8.58 15.85
CA ILE A 343 4.30 8.81 14.42
C ILE A 343 4.90 10.12 13.96
N THR A 344 4.52 11.18 14.67
CA THR A 344 4.97 12.54 14.37
C THR A 344 6.48 12.62 14.51
N ARG A 345 7.05 11.99 15.55
CA ARG A 345 8.51 11.91 15.77
C ARG A 345 9.24 11.10 14.70
N SER A 346 8.70 9.98 14.25
CA SER A 346 9.32 9.14 13.20
C SER A 346 9.28 9.82 11.83
N LEU A 347 8.19 10.51 11.50
CA LEU A 347 8.11 11.38 10.32
C LEU A 347 9.12 12.52 10.38
N GLU A 348 9.25 13.17 11.54
CA GLU A 348 10.25 14.21 11.78
C GLU A 348 11.68 13.68 11.66
N THR A 349 11.94 12.46 12.12
CA THR A 349 13.25 11.79 12.05
C THR A 349 13.61 11.39 10.63
N ALA A 350 12.68 10.78 9.88
CA ALA A 350 12.86 10.46 8.47
C ALA A 350 13.08 11.74 7.64
N TYR A 351 12.36 12.81 7.96
CA TYR A 351 12.53 14.13 7.39
C TYR A 351 13.93 14.70 7.68
N ALA A 352 14.40 14.62 8.93
CA ALA A 352 15.74 15.07 9.33
C ALA A 352 16.85 14.29 8.63
N LYS A 353 16.70 12.97 8.48
CA LYS A 353 17.65 12.10 7.77
C LYS A 353 17.73 12.41 6.27
N ILE A 354 16.59 12.70 5.63
CA ILE A 354 16.59 13.09 4.21
C ILE A 354 17.19 14.47 4.00
N LEU A 355 17.01 15.39 4.95
CA LEU A 355 17.67 16.70 4.93
C LEU A 355 19.20 16.58 5.08
N SER A 356 19.68 15.70 5.96
CA SER A 356 21.11 15.55 6.24
C SER A 356 21.85 14.69 5.20
N GLU A 357 21.27 13.55 4.80
CA GLU A 357 21.92 12.55 3.95
C GLU A 357 21.51 12.65 2.47
N GLY A 358 20.35 13.26 2.17
CA GLY A 358 19.73 13.33 0.84
C GLY A 358 18.94 12.06 0.48
N SER A 359 17.89 12.17 -0.34
CA SER A 359 17.10 10.99 -0.76
C SER A 359 17.90 10.11 -1.76
N PRO A 360 17.94 8.77 -1.57
CA PRO A 360 18.55 7.81 -2.50
C PRO A 360 18.03 7.95 -3.94
N LEU A 361 16.73 8.21 -4.13
CA LEU A 361 16.10 8.43 -5.43
C LEU A 361 16.47 9.79 -6.06
N SER A 362 16.57 10.84 -5.25
CA SER A 362 16.97 12.19 -5.72
C SER A 362 18.42 12.23 -6.23
N SER A 363 19.30 11.38 -5.71
CA SER A 363 20.71 11.32 -6.13
C SER A 363 20.90 10.83 -7.57
N ARG A 364 19.90 10.14 -8.14
CA ARG A 364 19.95 9.48 -9.45
C ARG A 364 19.56 10.39 -10.62
N THR A 365 18.93 11.55 -10.38
CA THR A 365 18.47 12.46 -11.43
C THR A 365 19.16 13.83 -11.35
N ARG A 366 19.34 14.50 -12.50
CA ARG A 366 19.94 15.86 -12.55
C ARG A 366 19.15 16.87 -11.70
N TRP A 367 17.82 16.72 -11.64
CA TRP A 367 16.93 17.55 -10.83
C TRP A 367 17.09 17.30 -9.33
N GLY A 368 17.24 16.06 -8.89
CA GLY A 368 17.45 15.77 -7.47
C GLY A 368 18.85 16.17 -6.96
N LYS A 369 19.87 16.15 -7.81
CA LYS A 369 21.18 16.78 -7.50
C LYS A 369 21.07 18.30 -7.32
N LEU A 370 20.25 18.97 -8.13
CA LEU A 370 19.99 20.41 -8.04
C LEU A 370 19.20 20.77 -6.77
N LEU A 371 18.25 19.92 -6.37
CA LEU A 371 17.46 20.04 -5.14
C LEU A 371 18.32 19.84 -3.88
N ASN A 372 19.18 18.82 -3.86
CA ASN A 372 20.14 18.59 -2.77
C ASN A 372 21.19 19.71 -2.67
N TRP A 373 21.62 20.27 -3.81
CA TRP A 373 22.47 21.45 -3.84
C TRP A 373 21.75 22.68 -3.26
N GLY A 374 20.51 22.95 -3.68
CA GLY A 374 19.71 24.06 -3.18
C GLY A 374 19.44 23.98 -1.68
N LEU A 375 19.15 22.80 -1.15
CA LEU A 375 18.94 22.54 0.28
C LEU A 375 20.19 22.82 1.13
N ARG A 376 21.34 22.24 0.75
CA ARG A 376 22.63 22.50 1.42
C ARG A 376 23.08 23.94 1.29
N TYR A 377 22.69 24.61 0.19
CA TYR A 377 23.01 26.02 -0.04
C TYR A 377 22.19 26.94 0.88
N VAL A 378 20.89 26.66 1.07
CA VAL A 378 20.01 27.40 2.00
C VAL A 378 20.47 27.24 3.45
N GLU A 379 20.88 26.05 3.86
CA GLU A 379 21.37 25.77 5.21
C GLU A 379 22.72 26.48 5.47
N LYS A 380 23.65 26.45 4.51
CA LYS A 380 24.89 27.23 4.56
C LYS A 380 24.64 28.75 4.50
N TRP A 381 23.61 29.20 3.81
CA TRP A 381 23.23 30.62 3.73
C TRP A 381 22.63 31.12 5.04
N GLN A 382 21.78 30.34 5.71
CA GLN A 382 21.28 30.67 7.05
C GLN A 382 22.43 30.81 8.05
N VAL A 383 23.36 29.85 8.07
CA VAL A 383 24.52 29.91 8.95
C VAL A 383 25.40 31.13 8.59
N LYS A 384 25.81 31.32 7.33
CA LYS A 384 26.68 32.43 6.92
C LYS A 384 26.09 33.83 7.15
N LEU A 385 24.78 34.02 7.06
CA LEU A 385 24.13 35.32 7.29
C LEU A 385 23.85 35.60 8.77
N LEU A 386 23.64 34.57 9.59
CA LEU A 386 23.47 34.72 11.03
C LEU A 386 24.81 34.90 11.77
N THR A 387 25.95 34.55 11.15
CA THR A 387 27.25 34.56 11.86
C THR A 387 27.93 35.94 11.97
N PRO A 388 27.62 36.98 11.16
CA PRO A 388 28.12 38.33 11.46
C PRO A 388 26.99 39.35 11.58
N LEU A 389 26.22 39.29 12.67
CA LEU A 389 25.51 40.47 13.19
C LEU A 389 26.43 41.26 14.13
N SER A 390 27.57 41.71 13.60
CA SER A 390 28.27 42.87 14.14
C SER A 390 27.97 44.05 13.22
N GLY A 391 27.58 45.19 13.81
CA GLY A 391 26.92 46.32 13.11
C GLY A 391 27.66 46.96 11.94
N SER A 392 28.88 46.53 11.62
CA SER A 392 29.71 47.07 10.53
C SER A 392 29.43 46.46 9.14
N ALA A 393 28.93 45.22 9.04
CA ALA A 393 28.71 44.56 7.74
C ALA A 393 27.45 45.05 6.99
N VAL A 394 26.40 45.41 7.74
CA VAL A 394 25.12 45.89 7.22
C VAL A 394 25.24 47.26 6.53
N ALA A 395 26.04 48.17 7.09
CA ALA A 395 26.28 49.49 6.51
C ALA A 395 26.99 49.40 5.15
N GLY A 396 27.85 48.39 4.95
CA GLY A 396 28.52 48.13 3.67
C GLY A 396 27.58 47.59 2.59
N PHE A 397 26.58 46.78 2.96
CA PHE A 397 25.67 46.15 1.99
C PHE A 397 24.69 47.14 1.36
N LEU A 398 24.19 48.11 2.12
CA LEU A 398 23.26 49.13 1.60
C LEU A 398 23.94 50.15 0.67
N ASN A 399 25.25 50.36 0.83
CA ASN A 399 26.06 51.18 -0.08
C ASN A 399 26.33 50.51 -1.45
N LEU A 400 26.03 49.21 -1.60
CA LEU A 400 26.19 48.49 -2.87
C LEU A 400 24.97 48.60 -3.79
N ILE A 401 23.85 49.18 -3.34
CA ILE A 401 22.64 49.34 -4.15
C ILE A 401 22.54 50.81 -4.61
N PRO A 402 22.90 51.14 -5.86
CA PRO A 402 22.94 52.51 -6.35
C PRO A 402 21.55 53.15 -6.29
N GLY A 403 21.44 54.31 -5.65
CA GLY A 403 20.20 55.09 -5.58
C GLY A 403 19.36 54.93 -4.30
N VAL A 404 19.62 53.91 -3.47
CA VAL A 404 18.89 53.73 -2.19
C VAL A 404 19.32 54.76 -1.14
N THR A 405 20.63 54.98 -0.98
CA THR A 405 21.18 55.95 -0.01
C THR A 405 20.78 57.41 -0.32
N PRO A 406 20.86 57.89 -1.58
CA PRO A 406 20.39 59.24 -1.93
C PRO A 406 18.87 59.42 -1.75
N TRP A 407 18.09 58.38 -2.05
CA TRP A 407 16.63 58.41 -1.89
C TRP A 407 16.22 58.47 -0.42
N LEU A 408 16.85 57.68 0.45
CA LEU A 408 16.60 57.71 1.91
C LEU A 408 16.99 59.05 2.53
N GLN A 409 18.13 59.64 2.12
CA GLN A 409 18.55 60.96 2.55
C GLN A 409 17.60 62.07 2.08
N GLY A 410 17.12 62.00 0.83
CA GLY A 410 16.16 62.98 0.29
C GLY A 410 14.76 62.90 0.91
N ARG A 411 14.35 61.72 1.41
CA ARG A 411 13.01 61.49 1.98
C ARG A 411 12.94 61.71 3.50
N PHE A 412 14.01 61.40 4.23
CA PHE A 412 14.00 61.34 5.70
C PHE A 412 15.05 62.24 6.39
N GLY A 413 15.82 63.02 5.61
CA GLY A 413 16.75 64.02 6.14
C GLY A 413 17.76 63.44 7.14
N SER A 414 17.96 64.13 8.27
CA SER A 414 18.93 63.74 9.30
C SER A 414 18.60 62.43 10.03
N GLN A 415 17.40 61.85 9.86
CA GLN A 415 17.03 60.54 10.42
C GLN A 415 17.34 59.37 9.48
N ALA A 416 17.85 59.63 8.29
CA ALA A 416 18.16 58.62 7.28
C ALA A 416 19.21 57.59 7.73
N PHE A 417 19.99 57.85 8.79
CA PHE A 417 20.96 56.90 9.33
C PHE A 417 20.34 55.78 10.18
N LEU A 418 19.13 55.97 10.74
CA LEU A 418 18.44 54.97 11.56
C LEU A 418 17.63 53.96 10.73
N ILE A 419 17.23 54.36 9.52
CA ILE A 419 16.42 53.54 8.61
C ILE A 419 17.18 52.31 8.07
N PRO A 420 18.47 52.41 7.67
CA PRO A 420 19.34 51.28 7.38
C PRO A 420 19.37 50.23 8.50
N SER A 421 19.50 50.70 9.74
CA SER A 421 19.54 49.85 10.93
C SER A 421 18.20 49.18 11.20
N LEU A 422 17.08 49.89 11.03
CA LEU A 422 15.73 49.32 11.17
C LEU A 422 15.41 48.30 10.06
N LEU A 423 15.78 48.62 8.81
CA LEU A 423 15.66 47.70 7.68
C LEU A 423 16.46 46.42 7.93
N ALA A 424 17.67 46.53 8.46
CA ALA A 424 18.52 45.38 8.70
C ALA A 424 18.18 44.57 9.96
N LEU A 425 17.66 45.21 11.01
CA LEU A 425 17.32 44.54 12.27
C LEU A 425 15.90 43.99 12.29
N VAL A 426 14.98 44.53 11.49
CA VAL A 426 13.55 44.16 11.54
C VAL A 426 13.05 43.66 10.20
N VAL A 427 13.23 44.43 9.13
CA VAL A 427 12.63 44.10 7.83
C VAL A 427 13.33 42.92 7.16
N ILE A 428 14.67 42.91 7.14
CA ILE A 428 15.46 41.83 6.55
C ILE A 428 15.20 40.51 7.30
N PRO A 429 15.24 40.44 8.64
CA PRO A 429 14.90 39.21 9.36
C PRO A 429 13.48 38.71 9.09
N LEU A 430 12.48 39.60 9.08
CA LEU A 430 11.08 39.23 8.83
C LEU A 430 10.86 38.72 7.40
N LEU A 431 11.48 39.38 6.42
CA LEU A 431 11.39 39.01 5.01
C LEU A 431 12.17 37.71 4.75
N MET A 432 13.30 37.52 5.42
CA MET A 432 14.06 36.26 5.41
C MET A 432 13.29 35.13 6.08
N GLU A 433 12.61 35.37 7.20
CA GLU A 433 11.77 34.38 7.87
C GLU A 433 10.58 33.97 6.99
N THR A 434 9.97 34.94 6.30
CA THR A 434 8.88 34.71 5.34
C THR A 434 9.36 33.90 4.14
N VAL A 435 10.47 34.30 3.51
CA VAL A 435 11.06 33.59 2.36
C VAL A 435 11.54 32.19 2.78
N THR A 436 12.15 32.06 3.96
CA THR A 436 12.55 30.77 4.52
C THR A 436 11.34 29.91 4.81
N GLY A 437 10.24 30.46 5.32
CA GLY A 437 8.98 29.76 5.54
C GLY A 437 8.36 29.25 4.23
N ILE A 438 8.37 30.07 3.18
CA ILE A 438 7.90 29.69 1.84
C ILE A 438 8.79 28.58 1.24
N ILE A 439 10.11 28.72 1.32
CA ILE A 439 11.07 27.72 0.84
C ILE A 439 10.92 26.42 1.63
N LYS A 440 10.85 26.49 2.98
CA LYS A 440 10.61 25.34 3.84
C LYS A 440 9.27 24.68 3.51
N GLY A 441 8.21 25.44 3.27
CA GLY A 441 6.90 24.91 2.87
C GLY A 441 6.93 24.22 1.51
N PHE A 442 7.59 24.83 0.52
CA PHE A 442 7.75 24.26 -0.82
C PHE A 442 8.61 22.99 -0.81
N VAL A 443 9.75 23.03 -0.11
CA VAL A 443 10.66 21.90 0.08
C VAL A 443 9.97 20.79 0.87
N ARG A 444 9.27 21.10 1.97
CA ARG A 444 8.49 20.13 2.75
C ARG A 444 7.45 19.43 1.89
N ARG A 445 6.74 20.16 1.03
CA ARG A 445 5.77 19.58 0.08
C ARG A 445 6.44 18.69 -0.97
N ARG A 446 7.61 19.06 -1.49
CA ARG A 446 8.37 18.25 -2.46
C ARG A 446 9.03 17.02 -1.85
N ILE A 447 9.60 17.15 -0.65
CA ILE A 447 10.16 16.04 0.13
C ILE A 447 9.06 15.09 0.59
N PHE A 448 7.90 15.59 1.04
CA PHE A 448 6.73 14.77 1.34
C PHE A 448 6.29 13.96 0.11
N ASN A 449 6.25 14.57 -1.08
CA ASN A 449 5.96 13.83 -2.31
C ASN A 449 7.03 12.78 -2.63
N LEU A 450 8.33 13.08 -2.41
CA LEU A 450 9.41 12.13 -2.65
C LEU A 450 9.43 10.98 -1.63
N LEU A 451 9.17 11.26 -0.36
CA LEU A 451 8.95 10.29 0.72
C LEU A 451 7.73 9.42 0.44
N ALA A 452 6.61 10.02 0.02
CA ALA A 452 5.41 9.30 -0.35
C ALA A 452 5.64 8.41 -1.59
N ILE A 453 6.50 8.81 -2.52
CA ILE A 453 6.89 7.98 -3.68
C ILE A 453 7.86 6.85 -3.26
N GLU A 454 8.88 7.17 -2.46
CA GLU A 454 9.92 6.22 -2.01
C GLU A 454 9.37 5.19 -1.04
N ALA A 455 8.67 5.65 -0.01
CA ALA A 455 8.00 4.78 0.94
C ALA A 455 6.78 4.10 0.29
N GLY A 456 6.03 4.80 -0.57
CA GLY A 456 4.81 4.32 -1.25
C GLY A 456 5.05 3.04 -2.02
N TRP A 457 6.20 2.98 -2.68
CA TRP A 457 6.64 1.81 -3.41
C TRP A 457 6.96 0.60 -2.52
N GLU A 458 7.74 0.78 -1.45
CA GLU A 458 8.10 -0.35 -0.56
C GLU A 458 6.88 -0.88 0.20
N ALA A 459 5.97 -0.01 0.60
CA ALA A 459 4.77 -0.42 1.31
C ALA A 459 3.70 -1.05 0.38
N LEU A 460 3.71 -0.73 -0.91
CA LEU A 460 2.87 -1.42 -1.91
C LEU A 460 3.51 -2.69 -2.48
N LYS A 461 4.72 -3.04 -2.07
CA LYS A 461 5.38 -4.30 -2.48
C LYS A 461 4.44 -5.49 -2.30
N ASP A 462 3.73 -5.58 -1.17
CA ASP A 462 2.85 -6.70 -0.89
C ASP A 462 1.59 -6.69 -1.74
N TYR A 463 1.08 -5.51 -2.08
CA TYR A 463 0.00 -5.38 -3.05
C TYR A 463 0.45 -5.88 -4.43
N PHE A 464 1.61 -5.45 -4.93
CA PHE A 464 2.11 -5.89 -6.24
C PHE A 464 2.48 -7.37 -6.26
N LEU A 465 3.01 -7.92 -5.16
CA LEU A 465 3.41 -9.31 -5.09
C LEU A 465 2.26 -10.27 -4.75
N GLY A 466 1.22 -9.82 -4.04
CA GLY A 466 0.18 -10.67 -3.47
C GLY A 466 -1.24 -10.40 -3.99
N VAL A 467 -1.51 -9.21 -4.52
CA VAL A 467 -2.83 -8.81 -4.99
C VAL A 467 -2.77 -8.58 -6.49
N ASN A 468 -2.24 -7.45 -6.92
CA ASN A 468 -2.27 -7.05 -8.31
C ASN A 468 -0.91 -6.47 -8.70
N PRO A 469 -0.12 -7.18 -9.51
CA PRO A 469 1.15 -6.66 -10.00
C PRO A 469 0.99 -5.49 -10.97
N PHE A 470 -0.22 -5.01 -11.27
CA PHE A 470 -0.50 -4.02 -12.31
C PHE A 470 -0.96 -2.67 -11.76
N PHE A 471 -0.56 -1.60 -12.45
CA PHE A 471 -1.24 -0.32 -12.44
C PHE A 471 -2.28 -0.39 -13.56
N ASN A 472 -3.57 -0.33 -13.19
CA ASN A 472 -4.65 -0.17 -14.17
C ASN A 472 -4.84 1.30 -14.51
#